data_AF-A0A2P2LAD1-F1
#
_entry.id   AF-A0A2P2LAD1-F1
#
_cell.length_a   1.000
_cell.length_b   1.000
_cell.length_c   1.000
_cell.angle_alpha   90.00
_cell.angle_beta   90.00
_cell.angle_gamma   90.00
#
_symmetry.space_group_name_H-M   'P 1'
#
loop_
_entity.id
_entity.type
_entity.pdbx_description
1 polymer ?
#
loop_
_entity_poly.entity_id
_entity_poly.type
_entity_poly.pdbx_seq_one_letter_code
_entity_poly.pdbx_strand_id
1 'polypeptide(L)'
;MKSFDNLNNWREEFLIQASPSDPENFPFVVLGNKIDVDGGNSRVVSEKKARAWCASKGNIPYFETSAKEGINVEEAFQCIAKNALKSGEEEEIYLPDTIDVGSSNQPRSTGCEC
;
A
#
# COMPACT_ATOMS: atom_id res chain seq x y z
N MET A 1 -6.13 13.25 -19.58
CA MET A 1 -5.25 13.66 -18.46
C MET A 1 -5.87 13.38 -17.10
N LYS A 2 -7.17 13.64 -16.91
CA LYS A 2 -7.91 13.42 -15.65
C LYS A 2 -7.53 12.14 -14.87
N SER A 3 -7.41 10.99 -15.54
CA SER A 3 -7.03 9.73 -14.88
C SER A 3 -5.63 9.77 -14.24
N PHE A 4 -4.67 10.42 -14.89
CA PHE A 4 -3.33 10.61 -14.35
C PHE A 4 -3.33 11.64 -13.22
N ASP A 5 -4.07 12.73 -13.38
CA ASP A 5 -4.14 13.78 -12.36
C ASP A 5 -4.79 13.26 -11.06
N ASN A 6 -5.70 12.30 -11.17
CA ASN A 6 -6.34 11.62 -10.03
C ASN A 6 -5.42 10.69 -9.24
N LEU A 7 -4.21 10.36 -9.72
CA LEU A 7 -3.28 9.47 -9.00
C LEU A 7 -2.93 10.01 -7.60
N ASN A 8 -2.83 11.33 -7.44
CA ASN A 8 -2.61 11.94 -6.14
C ASN A 8 -3.77 11.64 -5.19
N ASN A 9 -5.00 11.85 -5.65
CA ASN A 9 -6.20 11.64 -4.85
C ASN A 9 -6.34 10.17 -4.44
N TRP A 10 -6.16 9.22 -5.38
CA TRP A 10 -6.25 7.79 -5.06
C TRP A 10 -5.16 7.33 -4.07
N ARG A 11 -3.94 7.84 -4.20
CA ARG A 11 -2.86 7.54 -3.24
C ARG A 11 -3.20 8.10 -1.85
N GLU A 12 -3.65 9.34 -1.76
CA GLU A 12 -4.01 9.98 -0.49
C GLU A 12 -5.19 9.29 0.18
N GLU A 13 -6.26 9.00 -0.58
CA GLU A 13 -7.42 8.25 -0.09
C GLU A 13 -7.03 6.88 0.45
N PHE A 14 -6.15 6.16 -0.26
CA PHE A 14 -5.64 4.87 0.21
C PHE A 14 -4.90 5.01 1.54
N LEU A 15 -3.95 5.95 1.65
CA LEU A 15 -3.16 6.13 2.87
C LEU A 15 -4.03 6.53 4.07
N ILE A 16 -5.08 7.32 3.85
CA ILE A 16 -6.03 7.70 4.91
C ILE A 16 -6.87 6.49 5.34
N GLN A 17 -7.47 5.77 4.40
CA GLN A 17 -8.45 4.71 4.72
C GLN A 17 -7.77 3.43 5.19
N ALA A 18 -6.66 3.03 4.58
CA ALA A 18 -5.93 1.84 4.95
C ALA A 18 -5.07 2.05 6.21
N SER A 19 -4.65 3.30 6.48
CA SER A 19 -3.80 3.67 7.63
C SER A 19 -2.64 2.67 7.83
N PRO A 20 -1.81 2.41 6.80
CA PRO A 20 -0.72 1.46 6.92
C PRO A 20 0.29 1.91 8.00
N SER A 21 0.92 0.93 8.66
CA SER A 21 1.92 1.17 9.72
C SER A 21 3.08 2.06 9.24
N ASP A 22 3.50 1.91 7.98
CA ASP A 22 4.46 2.78 7.30
C ASP A 22 3.89 3.34 6.00
N PRO A 23 3.24 4.53 6.04
CA PRO A 23 2.67 5.18 4.87
C PRO A 23 3.70 5.65 3.83
N GLU A 24 4.93 5.92 4.26
CA GLU A 24 5.97 6.46 3.37
C GLU A 24 6.59 5.36 2.52
N ASN A 25 6.80 4.17 3.09
CA ASN A 25 7.36 3.02 2.40
C ASN A 25 6.32 2.00 1.91
N PHE A 26 5.02 2.32 2.01
CA PHE A 26 3.96 1.44 1.51
C PHE A 26 4.17 1.10 0.02
N PRO A 27 4.16 -0.19 -0.37
CA PRO A 27 4.53 -0.61 -1.71
C PRO A 27 3.42 -0.26 -2.71
N PHE A 28 3.56 0.88 -3.39
CA PHE A 28 2.72 1.23 -4.54
C PHE A 28 3.36 0.77 -5.85
N VAL A 29 2.54 0.58 -6.89
CA VAL A 29 2.97 0.44 -8.30
C VAL A 29 1.98 1.22 -9.18
N VAL A 30 2.48 1.97 -10.17
CA VAL A 30 1.64 2.71 -11.12
C VAL A 30 1.62 2.00 -12.47
N LEU A 31 0.42 1.81 -13.04
CA LEU A 31 0.23 1.20 -14.35
C LEU A 31 -0.34 2.21 -15.37
N GLY A 32 0.46 2.52 -16.39
CA GLY A 32 0.00 3.22 -17.59
C GLY A 32 -0.63 2.23 -18.57
N ASN A 33 -1.90 1.90 -18.37
CA ASN A 33 -2.60 0.90 -19.17
C ASN A 33 -3.05 1.43 -20.55
N LYS A 34 -3.35 0.50 -21.47
CA LYS A 34 -3.90 0.69 -22.83
C LYS A 34 -2.88 1.20 -23.86
N ILE A 35 -1.63 0.77 -23.77
CA ILE A 35 -0.63 1.12 -24.79
C ILE A 35 -0.92 0.56 -26.19
N ASP A 36 -1.80 -0.44 -26.29
CA ASP A 36 -2.29 -1.00 -27.55
C ASP A 36 -3.18 -0.04 -28.35
N VAL A 37 -3.80 0.94 -27.68
CA VAL A 37 -4.76 1.83 -28.32
C VAL A 37 -4.04 2.78 -29.27
N ASP A 38 -4.41 2.68 -30.55
CA ASP A 38 -3.94 3.56 -31.63
C ASP A 38 -2.40 3.62 -31.76
N GLY A 39 -1.71 2.52 -31.39
CA GLY A 39 -0.25 2.47 -31.36
C GLY A 39 0.39 3.54 -30.46
N GLY A 40 -0.37 4.07 -29.48
CA GLY A 40 0.06 5.16 -28.61
C GLY A 40 -0.20 6.57 -29.16
N ASN A 41 -0.79 6.76 -30.35
CA ASN A 41 -1.02 8.09 -30.91
C ASN A 41 -2.08 8.91 -30.14
N SER A 42 -3.05 8.25 -29.49
CA SER A 42 -4.01 8.93 -28.61
C SER A 42 -3.45 9.25 -27.21
N ARG A 43 -2.15 9.04 -26.97
CA ARG A 43 -1.51 9.25 -25.68
C ARG A 43 -1.43 10.73 -25.33
N VAL A 44 -2.05 11.10 -24.23
CA VAL A 44 -2.01 12.47 -23.68
C VAL A 44 -1.10 12.63 -22.46
N VAL A 45 -0.51 11.53 -21.98
CA VAL A 45 0.46 11.52 -20.88
C VAL A 45 1.73 10.84 -21.36
N SER A 46 2.80 11.62 -21.49
CA SER A 46 4.10 11.06 -21.86
C SER A 46 4.65 10.18 -20.74
N GLU A 47 5.42 9.16 -21.13
CA GLU A 47 6.13 8.28 -20.19
C GLU A 47 6.99 9.09 -19.22
N LYS A 48 7.71 10.10 -19.72
CA LYS A 48 8.54 11.01 -18.91
C LYS A 48 7.74 11.69 -17.80
N LYS A 49 6.51 12.15 -18.09
CA LYS A 49 5.64 12.79 -17.10
C LYS A 49 5.21 11.80 -16.02
N ALA A 50 4.84 10.58 -16.42
CA ALA A 50 4.45 9.53 -15.49
C ALA A 50 5.61 9.11 -14.58
N ARG A 51 6.80 8.87 -15.15
CA ARG A 51 8.01 8.54 -14.38
C ARG A 51 8.43 9.65 -13.42
N ALA A 52 8.34 10.91 -13.84
CA ALA A 52 8.65 12.04 -12.96
C ALA A 52 7.73 12.12 -11.74
N TRP A 53 6.44 11.83 -11.92
CA TRP A 53 5.49 11.75 -10.80
C TRP A 53 5.81 10.57 -9.88
N CYS A 54 6.13 9.41 -10.43
CA CYS A 54 6.48 8.25 -9.62
C CYS A 54 7.77 8.49 -8.81
N ALA A 55 8.77 9.15 -9.41
CA ALA A 55 10.00 9.55 -8.75
C ALA A 55 9.74 10.51 -7.56
N SER A 56 8.82 11.47 -7.72
CA SER A 56 8.50 12.42 -6.64
C SER A 56 7.68 11.83 -5.49
N LYS A 57 7.18 10.60 -5.62
CA LYS A 57 6.35 9.91 -4.62
C LYS A 57 7.06 8.71 -3.96
N GLY A 58 8.39 8.74 -3.88
CA GLY A 58 9.18 7.67 -3.28
C GLY A 58 9.69 6.64 -4.30
N ASN A 59 9.93 7.08 -5.54
CA ASN A 59 10.42 6.22 -6.63
C ASN A 59 9.54 4.99 -6.89
N ILE A 60 8.23 5.23 -6.98
CA ILE A 60 7.22 4.20 -7.22
C ILE A 60 7.52 3.47 -8.55
N PRO A 61 7.54 2.13 -8.60
CA PRO A 61 7.67 1.40 -9.85
C PRO A 61 6.55 1.76 -10.84
N TYR A 62 6.92 1.98 -12.09
CA TYR A 62 6.00 2.36 -13.17
C TYR A 62 6.12 1.41 -14.35
N PHE A 63 4.98 0.89 -14.81
CA PHE A 63 4.89 0.00 -15.96
C PHE A 63 3.90 0.55 -16.98
N GLU A 64 4.25 0.43 -18.26
CA GLU A 64 3.31 0.64 -19.36
C GLU A 64 2.71 -0.70 -19.75
N THR A 65 1.40 -0.83 -19.68
CA THR A 65 0.73 -2.13 -19.81
C THR A 65 -0.34 -2.12 -20.90
N SER A 66 -0.58 -3.30 -21.47
CA SER A 66 -1.81 -3.57 -22.22
C SER A 66 -2.49 -4.77 -21.59
N ALA A 67 -3.61 -4.52 -20.89
CA ALA A 67 -4.45 -5.61 -20.42
C ALA A 67 -5.07 -6.42 -21.57
N LYS A 68 -5.23 -5.83 -22.76
CA LYS A 68 -5.80 -6.48 -23.94
C LYS A 68 -4.82 -7.45 -24.58
N GLU A 69 -3.56 -7.04 -24.71
CA GLU A 69 -2.51 -7.82 -25.38
C GLU A 69 -1.62 -8.60 -24.39
N GLY A 70 -1.86 -8.45 -23.08
CA GLY A 70 -1.08 -9.11 -22.03
C GLY A 70 0.32 -8.52 -21.83
N ILE A 71 0.56 -7.29 -22.27
CA ILE A 71 1.90 -6.66 -22.22
C ILE A 71 2.17 -6.10 -20.81
N ASN A 72 3.30 -6.50 -20.22
CA ASN A 72 3.82 -6.03 -18.93
C ASN A 72 2.88 -6.24 -17.72
N VAL A 73 1.82 -7.03 -17.87
CA VAL A 73 0.86 -7.29 -16.79
C VAL A 73 1.49 -8.20 -15.74
N GLU A 74 2.10 -9.30 -16.17
CA GLU A 74 2.74 -10.27 -15.29
C GLU A 74 3.90 -9.64 -14.51
N GLU A 75 4.77 -8.90 -15.18
CA GLU A 75 5.92 -8.21 -14.59
C GLU A 75 5.49 -7.19 -13.55
N ALA A 76 4.41 -6.45 -13.82
CA ALA A 76 3.83 -5.50 -12.86
C ALA A 76 3.33 -6.21 -11.60
N PHE A 77 2.59 -7.30 -11.73
CA PHE A 77 2.08 -8.08 -10.60
C PHE A 77 3.21 -8.76 -9.80
N GLN A 78 4.22 -9.29 -10.49
CA GLN A 78 5.39 -9.85 -9.83
C GLN A 78 6.17 -8.79 -9.03
N CYS A 79 6.29 -7.58 -9.56
CA CYS A 79 6.96 -6.48 -8.88
C CYS A 79 6.26 -6.11 -7.57
N ILE A 80 4.95 -5.89 -7.61
CA ILE A 80 4.19 -5.55 -6.40
C ILE A 80 4.18 -6.69 -5.38
N ALA A 81 4.01 -7.95 -5.82
CA ALA A 81 4.05 -9.10 -4.93
C ALA A 81 5.39 -9.23 -4.20
N LYS A 82 6.52 -9.07 -4.91
CA LYS A 82 7.86 -9.09 -4.31
C LYS A 82 8.08 -7.95 -3.32
N ASN A 83 7.57 -6.76 -3.61
CA ASN A 83 7.72 -5.61 -2.73
C ASN A 83 6.84 -5.77 -1.47
N ALA A 84 5.60 -6.23 -1.62
CA ALA A 84 4.70 -6.48 -0.50
C ALA A 84 5.24 -7.53 0.48
N LEU A 85 5.87 -8.61 -0.03
CA LEU A 85 6.49 -9.62 0.83
C LEU A 85 7.64 -9.06 1.67
N LYS A 86 8.43 -8.13 1.13
CA LYS A 86 9.52 -7.46 1.87
C LYS A 86 8.98 -6.54 2.96
N SER A 87 7.88 -5.84 2.68
CA SER A 87 7.23 -4.96 3.67
C SER A 87 6.56 -5.75 4.81
N GLY A 88 6.13 -6.99 4.55
CA GLY A 88 5.48 -7.84 5.56
C GLY A 88 6.42 -8.44 6.61
N GLU A 89 7.74 -8.41 6.40
CA GLU A 89 8.72 -8.88 7.40
C GLU A 89 8.89 -7.89 8.57
N GLU A 90 8.47 -6.63 8.40
CA GLU A 90 8.56 -5.57 9.44
C GLU A 90 7.33 -5.48 10.36
N GLU A 91 6.21 -6.13 10.02
CA GLU A 91 5.09 -6.32 10.95
C GLU A 91 5.43 -7.45 11.92
N GLU A 92 6.36 -7.19 12.85
CA GLU A 92 6.54 -8.03 14.04
C GLU A 92 5.19 -8.22 14.71
N ILE A 93 4.78 -9.49 14.85
CA ILE A 93 3.56 -9.92 15.52
C ILE A 93 3.56 -9.29 16.92
N TYR A 94 2.72 -8.27 17.12
CA TYR A 94 2.51 -7.70 18.45
C TYR A 94 1.87 -8.78 19.33
N LEU A 95 2.70 -9.46 20.10
CA LEU A 95 2.29 -10.35 21.18
C LEU A 95 2.11 -9.47 22.42
N PRO A 96 0.89 -9.09 22.80
CA PRO A 96 0.69 -8.36 24.05
C PRO A 96 1.18 -9.23 25.22
N ASP A 97 1.82 -8.59 26.22
CA ASP A 97 2.19 -9.25 27.47
C ASP A 97 0.94 -9.93 28.07
N THR A 98 1.06 -11.21 28.43
CA THR A 98 -0.05 -11.98 29.00
C THR A 98 -0.48 -11.37 30.33
N ILE A 99 -1.72 -10.88 30.40
CA ILE A 99 -2.35 -10.47 31.66
C ILE A 99 -2.70 -11.75 32.44
N ASP A 100 -1.98 -12.00 33.53
CA ASP A 100 -2.29 -13.11 34.44
C ASP A 100 -3.53 -12.75 35.29
N VAL A 101 -4.71 -13.16 34.81
CA VAL A 101 -6.00 -13.06 35.55
C VAL A 101 -6.14 -14.26 36.51
N GLY A 102 -5.05 -14.63 37.21
CA GLY A 102 -4.98 -15.82 38.05
C GLY A 102 -4.86 -15.57 39.56
N SER A 103 -4.64 -14.34 40.02
CA SER A 103 -4.54 -14.05 41.47
C SER A 103 -5.85 -13.55 42.06
N SER A 104 -6.89 -14.39 41.99
CA SER A 104 -8.05 -14.27 42.86
C SER A 104 -8.19 -15.54 43.70
N ASN A 105 -7.61 -15.52 44.90
CA ASN A 105 -7.87 -16.55 45.90
C ASN A 105 -8.19 -15.91 47.27
N GLN A 106 -9.43 -15.42 47.37
CA GLN A 106 -10.37 -15.51 48.51
C GLN A 106 -10.01 -14.90 49.91
N PRO A 107 -11.03 -14.67 50.78
CA PRO A 107 -11.23 -13.45 51.57
C PRO A 107 -10.70 -13.53 53.01
N ARG A 108 -10.43 -12.38 53.63
CA ARG A 108 -10.38 -12.25 55.10
C ARG A 108 -11.10 -10.98 55.59
N SER A 109 -12.05 -11.26 56.49
CA SER A 109 -12.82 -10.36 57.35
C SER A 109 -11.96 -9.37 58.14
N THR A 110 -12.47 -8.14 58.30
CA THR A 110 -12.54 -7.26 59.51
C THR A 110 -12.67 -5.82 58.98
N GLY A 111 -13.75 -5.06 59.15
CA GLY A 111 -14.37 -4.60 60.39
C GLY A 111 -14.96 -3.20 60.09
N CYS A 112 -16.09 -2.87 60.72
CA CYS A 112 -16.85 -1.64 60.54
C CYS A 112 -16.24 -0.48 61.34
N GLU A 113 -16.21 0.74 60.79
CA GLU A 113 -16.18 2.09 61.42
C GLU A 113 -15.91 3.09 60.26
N CYS A 114 -16.67 4.14 59.96
CA CYS A 114 -17.84 4.82 60.52
C CYS A 114 -18.57 5.57 59.39
#